data_AF-A0A941NM46-F1
#
_entry.id   AF-A0A941NM46-F1
#
_cell.length_a   1.000
_cell.length_b   1.000
_cell.length_c   1.000
_cell.angle_alpha   90.00
_cell.angle_beta   90.00
_cell.angle_gamma   90.00
#
_symmetry.space_group_name_H-M   'P 1'
#
loop_
_entity.id
_entity.type
_entity.pdbx_description
1 polymer ?
#
loop_
_entity_poly.entity_id
_entity_poly.type
_entity_poly.pdbx_seq_one_letter_code
_entity_poly.pdbx_strand_id
1 'polypeptide(L)'
;EEFFYQLRGDMMLKIVEDGKIRDIPIRQGEVFLLPPHVRHSPQRPMPGSVGLVVEGTRRPGELDGFEWFCFGCGTRVHRVEVEVRNIVTDLPPLFDAFYADRAKRTCLQCGAVHPGKEPPPGWVTL
;
A
#
# COMPACT_ATOMS: atom_id res chain seq x y z
N GLU A 1 2.73 -1.88 -14.33
CA GLU A 1 3.09 -3.16 -13.69
C GLU A 1 4.20 -2.88 -12.70
N GLU A 2 4.34 -3.73 -11.68
CA GLU A 2 5.45 -3.68 -10.73
C GLU A 2 6.01 -5.09 -10.54
N PHE A 3 7.32 -5.25 -10.70
CA PHE A 3 8.00 -6.53 -10.53
C PHE A 3 8.63 -6.60 -9.15
N PHE A 4 8.39 -7.69 -8.43
CA PHE A 4 8.95 -7.99 -7.12
C PHE A 4 9.84 -9.23 -7.20
N TYR A 5 11.00 -9.17 -6.56
CA TYR A 5 11.84 -10.33 -6.31
C TYR A 5 12.39 -10.28 -4.87
N GLN A 6 12.00 -11.24 -4.04
CA GLN A 6 12.35 -11.23 -2.63
C GLN A 6 13.69 -11.96 -2.39
N LEU A 7 14.76 -11.20 -2.21
CA LEU A 7 16.15 -11.72 -2.14
C LEU A 7 16.49 -12.35 -0.78
N ARG A 8 15.99 -11.78 0.32
CA ARG A 8 16.23 -12.28 1.68
C ARG A 8 14.98 -12.08 2.55
N GLY A 9 14.63 -13.10 3.33
CA GLY A 9 13.44 -13.09 4.20
C GLY A 9 12.13 -12.99 3.42
N ASP A 10 11.00 -12.95 4.11
CA ASP A 10 9.68 -12.94 3.48
C ASP A 10 9.03 -11.56 3.56
N MET A 11 8.14 -11.27 2.61
CA MET A 11 7.24 -10.12 2.66
C MET A 11 5.80 -10.53 2.40
N MET A 12 4.86 -9.67 2.80
CA MET A 12 3.44 -9.85 2.53
C MET A 12 2.95 -8.68 1.69
N LEU A 13 2.38 -8.94 0.52
CA LEU A 13 1.72 -7.93 -0.29
C LEU A 13 0.20 -8.03 -0.04
N LYS A 14 -0.37 -7.05 0.66
CA LYS A 14 -1.81 -6.93 0.80
C LYS A 14 -2.37 -6.35 -0.49
N ILE A 15 -3.40 -6.96 -1.10
CA ILE A 15 -4.07 -6.43 -2.28
C ILE A 15 -5.56 -6.22 -2.05
N VAL A 16 -6.20 -5.37 -2.86
CA VAL A 16 -7.66 -5.30 -2.91
C VAL A 16 -8.15 -6.08 -4.12
N GLU A 17 -8.96 -7.10 -3.87
CA GLU A 17 -9.58 -7.98 -4.87
C GLU A 17 -11.07 -8.14 -4.51
N ASP A 18 -11.97 -7.87 -5.45
CA ASP A 18 -13.43 -7.93 -5.25
C ASP A 18 -13.93 -7.17 -4.00
N GLY A 19 -13.33 -6.00 -3.74
CA GLY A 19 -13.67 -5.15 -2.59
C GLY A 19 -13.19 -5.69 -1.23
N LYS A 20 -12.37 -6.75 -1.22
CA LYS A 20 -11.80 -7.35 -0.02
C LYS A 20 -10.29 -7.24 -0.03
N ILE A 21 -9.70 -7.12 1.16
CA ILE A 21 -8.24 -7.18 1.32
C ILE A 21 -7.83 -8.65 1.32
N ARG A 22 -6.90 -9.02 0.45
CA ARG A 22 -6.31 -10.36 0.34
C ARG A 22 -4.80 -10.30 0.54
N ASP A 23 -4.27 -11.39 1.07
CA ASP A 23 -2.86 -11.58 1.36
C ASP A 23 -2.16 -12.33 0.22
N ILE A 24 -1.04 -11.80 -0.25
CA ILE A 24 -0.11 -12.47 -1.16
C ILE A 24 1.25 -12.55 -0.45
N PRO A 25 1.60 -13.68 0.18
CA PRO A 25 2.95 -13.88 0.67
C PRO A 25 3.92 -13.96 -0.53
N ILE A 26 5.05 -13.27 -0.44
CA ILE A 26 6.17 -13.38 -1.38
C ILE A 26 7.38 -13.80 -0.54
N ARG A 27 7.67 -15.10 -0.59
CA ARG A 27 8.71 -15.78 0.19
C ARG A 27 10.08 -15.53 -0.41
N GLN A 28 11.12 -15.71 0.40
CA GLN A 28 12.49 -15.64 -0.09
C GLN A 28 12.71 -16.51 -1.33
N GLY A 29 13.25 -15.91 -2.39
CA GLY A 29 13.48 -16.54 -3.69
C GLY A 29 12.33 -16.40 -4.69
N GLU A 30 11.14 -15.96 -4.25
CA GLU A 30 9.98 -15.82 -5.12
C GLU A 30 10.00 -14.52 -5.92
N VAL A 31 9.46 -14.62 -7.14
CA VAL A 31 9.18 -13.49 -8.02
C VAL A 31 7.68 -13.32 -8.18
N PHE A 32 7.23 -12.07 -8.28
CA PHE A 32 5.83 -11.74 -8.47
C PHE A 32 5.70 -10.53 -9.39
N LEU A 33 4.81 -10.60 -10.39
CA LEU A 33 4.52 -9.49 -11.29
C LEU A 33 3.11 -8.98 -10.99
N LEU A 34 3.02 -7.75 -10.52
CA LEU A 34 1.76 -7.11 -10.20
C LEU A 34 1.19 -6.38 -11.44
N PRO A 35 -0.04 -6.71 -11.88
CA PRO A 35 -0.70 -6.01 -12.97
C PRO A 35 -0.96 -4.53 -12.66
N PRO A 36 -1.12 -3.67 -13.69
CA PRO A 36 -1.47 -2.26 -13.48
C PRO A 36 -2.75 -2.10 -12.66
N HIS A 37 -2.80 -1.03 -11.86
CA HIS A 37 -3.97 -0.62 -11.07
C HIS A 37 -4.44 -1.59 -9.98
N VAL A 38 -3.78 -2.74 -9.77
CA VAL A 38 -4.05 -3.56 -8.59
C VAL A 38 -3.60 -2.78 -7.35
N ARG A 39 -4.57 -2.47 -6.48
CA ARG A 39 -4.28 -1.77 -5.23
C ARG A 39 -3.51 -2.70 -4.32
N HIS A 40 -2.38 -2.25 -3.83
CA HIS A 40 -1.50 -3.07 -3.04
C HIS A 40 -0.86 -2.27 -1.90
N SER A 41 -0.47 -2.95 -0.83
CA SER A 41 0.19 -2.38 0.34
C SER A 41 1.29 -3.33 0.81
N PRO A 42 2.56 -3.07 0.45
CA PRO A 42 3.70 -3.93 0.81
C PRO A 42 3.96 -3.91 2.33
N GLN A 43 4.11 -5.09 2.93
CA GLN A 43 4.43 -5.27 4.34
C GLN A 43 5.72 -6.06 4.49
N ARG A 44 6.66 -5.54 5.29
CA ARG A 44 8.01 -6.12 5.47
C ARG A 44 8.30 -6.35 6.95
N PRO A 45 7.63 -7.32 7.61
CA PRO A 45 7.71 -7.49 9.06
C PRO A 45 9.04 -8.11 9.53
N MET A 46 9.79 -8.79 8.67
CA MET A 46 11.04 -9.46 9.03
C MET A 46 12.23 -8.50 8.98
N PRO A 47 12.90 -8.22 10.11
CA PRO A 47 14.12 -7.41 10.13
C PRO A 47 15.22 -8.01 9.25
N GLY A 48 15.92 -7.17 8.48
CA GLY A 48 16.99 -7.61 7.58
C GLY A 48 16.54 -8.32 6.30
N SER A 49 15.23 -8.35 6.03
CA SER A 49 14.70 -8.76 4.72
C SER A 49 15.09 -7.77 3.63
N VAL A 50 15.25 -8.26 2.40
CA VAL A 50 15.64 -7.48 1.22
C VAL A 50 14.81 -7.92 0.03
N GLY A 51 14.14 -6.96 -0.62
CA GLY A 51 13.38 -7.19 -1.85
C GLY A 51 13.83 -6.22 -2.94
N LEU A 52 13.95 -6.73 -4.16
CA LEU A 52 14.11 -5.96 -5.39
C LEU A 52 12.72 -5.60 -5.92
N VAL A 53 12.52 -4.32 -6.24
CA VAL A 53 11.32 -3.83 -6.93
C VAL A 53 11.75 -3.11 -8.19
N VAL A 54 11.11 -3.42 -9.32
CA VAL A 54 11.33 -2.75 -10.60
C VAL A 54 10.01 -2.20 -11.10
N GLU A 55 9.99 -0.90 -11.39
CA GLU A 55 8.84 -0.17 -11.89
C GLU A 55 9.22 0.62 -13.15
N GLY A 56 8.22 0.90 -13.98
CA GLY A 56 8.39 1.83 -15.10
C GLY A 56 8.30 3.29 -14.65
N THR A 57 9.10 4.16 -15.26
CA THR A 57 8.89 5.61 -15.13
C THR A 57 7.55 5.99 -15.74
N ARG A 58 6.76 6.77 -15.01
CA ARG A 58 5.46 7.27 -15.49
C ARG A 58 5.69 8.26 -16.64
N ARG A 59 4.80 8.24 -17.63
CA ARG A 59 4.79 9.23 -18.72
C ARG A 59 4.22 10.55 -18.19
N PRO A 60 4.55 11.70 -18.83
CA PRO A 60 3.96 12.98 -18.46
C PRO A 60 2.43 12.91 -18.47
N GLY A 61 1.81 13.33 -17.36
CA GLY A 61 0.35 13.29 -17.17
C GLY A 61 -0.20 11.98 -16.63
N GLU A 62 0.60 10.92 -16.50
CA GLU A 62 0.19 9.71 -15.76
C GLU A 62 0.28 9.97 -14.25
N LEU A 63 -0.79 9.64 -13.52
CA LEU A 63 -0.89 9.87 -12.08
C LEU A 63 -0.88 8.54 -11.33
N ASP A 64 -0.10 8.49 -10.25
CA ASP A 64 -0.20 7.44 -9.24
C ASP A 64 -1.30 7.76 -8.25
N GLY A 65 -1.95 6.72 -7.73
CA GLY A 65 -3.02 6.83 -6.76
C GLY A 65 -2.66 6.19 -5.44
N PHE A 66 -2.68 6.97 -4.36
CA PHE A 66 -2.49 6.50 -2.99
C PHE A 66 -3.84 6.43 -2.29
N GLU A 67 -4.19 5.26 -1.76
CA GLU A 67 -5.51 5.00 -1.19
C GLU A 67 -5.40 4.36 0.19
N TRP A 68 -6.38 4.69 1.05
CA TRP A 68 -6.56 4.05 2.35
C TRP A 68 -7.93 3.40 2.41
N PHE A 69 -8.01 2.25 3.08
CA PHE A 69 -9.22 1.45 3.19
C PHE A 69 -9.60 1.23 4.64
N CYS A 70 -10.90 1.16 4.91
CA CYS A 70 -11.41 0.98 6.26
C CYS A 70 -11.14 -0.46 6.73
N PHE A 71 -10.46 -0.62 7.86
CA PHE A 71 -10.25 -1.95 8.47
C PHE A 71 -11.54 -2.62 8.97
N GLY A 72 -12.62 -1.85 9.18
CA GLY A 72 -13.92 -2.37 9.66
C GLY A 72 -14.80 -2.93 8.53
N CYS A 73 -14.93 -2.21 7.41
CA CYS A 73 -15.86 -2.57 6.33
C CYS A 73 -15.23 -2.67 4.94
N GLY A 74 -13.91 -2.46 4.79
CA GLY A 74 -13.21 -2.55 3.51
C GLY A 74 -13.47 -1.41 2.53
N THR A 75 -14.33 -0.43 2.86
CA THR A 75 -14.60 0.72 1.98
C THR A 75 -13.38 1.63 1.88
N ARG A 76 -13.11 2.17 0.67
CA ARG A 76 -12.09 3.20 0.46
C ARG A 76 -12.42 4.45 1.28
N VAL A 77 -11.49 4.86 2.12
CA VAL A 77 -11.59 6.01 3.02
C VAL A 77 -11.10 7.29 2.33
N HIS A 78 -9.96 7.22 1.66
CA HIS A 78 -9.36 8.38 1.01
C HIS A 78 -8.57 7.95 -0.24
N ARG A 79 -8.47 8.85 -1.21
CA ARG A 79 -7.61 8.73 -2.39
C ARG A 79 -6.93 10.07 -2.65
N VAL A 80 -5.64 10.03 -2.95
CA VAL A 80 -4.90 11.14 -3.52
C VAL A 80 -4.26 10.68 -4.83
N GLU A 81 -4.26 11.55 -5.83
CA GLU A 81 -3.58 11.32 -7.10
C GLU A 81 -2.45 12.34 -7.25
N VAL A 82 -1.28 11.88 -7.69
CA VAL A 82 -0.08 12.71 -7.81
C VAL A 82 0.78 12.22 -8.97
N GLU A 83 1.44 13.15 -9.66
CA GLU A 83 2.51 12.81 -10.60
C GLU A 83 3.78 12.53 -9.79
N VAL A 84 4.14 11.25 -9.64
CA VAL A 84 5.31 10.85 -8.83
C VAL A 84 6.58 11.05 -9.65
N ARG A 85 7.46 11.95 -9.18
CA ARG A 85 8.77 12.18 -9.79
C ARG A 85 9.90 11.64 -8.93
N ASN A 86 9.74 11.72 -7.61
CA ASN A 86 10.67 11.16 -6.63
C ASN A 86 9.92 10.61 -5.43
N ILE A 87 9.84 9.29 -5.34
CA ILE A 87 9.15 8.57 -4.26
C ILE A 87 9.62 8.96 -2.85
N VAL A 88 10.89 9.35 -2.68
CA VAL A 88 11.47 9.66 -1.37
C VAL A 88 10.96 11.00 -0.85
N THR A 89 10.74 11.96 -1.74
CA THR A 89 10.31 13.32 -1.38
C THR A 89 8.83 13.54 -1.53
N ASP A 90 8.20 12.89 -2.50
CA ASP A 90 6.82 13.21 -2.91
C ASP A 90 5.80 12.47 -2.04
N LEU A 91 6.14 11.29 -1.53
CA LEU A 91 5.21 10.44 -0.76
C LEU A 91 5.04 10.86 0.71
N PRO A 92 6.11 11.15 1.49
CA PRO A 92 5.94 11.44 2.92
C PRO A 92 4.94 12.56 3.23
N PRO A 93 4.94 13.71 2.52
CA PRO A 93 3.96 14.77 2.76
C PRO A 93 2.50 14.34 2.54
N LEU A 94 2.26 13.45 1.56
CA LEU A 94 0.92 12.92 1.27
C LEU A 94 0.42 12.05 2.42
N PHE A 95 1.29 11.21 2.96
CA PHE A 95 0.99 10.34 4.08
C PHE A 95 0.74 11.15 5.36
N ASP A 96 1.61 12.12 5.66
CA ASP A 96 1.47 13.00 6.82
C ASP A 96 0.17 13.81 6.78
N ALA A 97 -0.20 14.32 5.60
CA ALA A 97 -1.46 15.04 5.39
C ALA A 97 -2.70 14.16 5.62
N PHE A 98 -2.61 12.85 5.36
CA PHE A 98 -3.67 11.90 5.72
C PHE A 98 -3.65 11.60 7.23
N TYR A 99 -2.47 11.36 7.82
CA TYR A 99 -2.35 11.01 9.24
C TYR A 99 -2.82 12.12 10.17
N ALA A 100 -2.55 13.38 9.83
CA ALA A 100 -2.90 14.55 10.62
C ALA A 100 -4.39 14.91 10.54
N ASP A 101 -5.12 14.44 9.52
CA ASP A 101 -6.50 14.86 9.24
C ASP A 101 -7.51 13.76 9.59
N ARG A 102 -8.20 13.96 10.73
CA ARG A 102 -9.24 13.02 11.19
C ARG A 102 -10.40 12.89 10.18
N ALA A 103 -10.78 13.97 9.49
CA ALA A 103 -11.87 13.92 8.53
C ALA A 103 -11.48 13.04 7.33
N LYS A 104 -10.26 13.22 6.80
CA LYS A 104 -9.73 12.33 5.74
C LYS A 104 -9.60 10.88 6.18
N ARG A 105 -9.40 10.62 7.47
CA ARG A 105 -9.31 9.26 8.05
C ARG A 105 -10.67 8.65 8.39
N THR A 106 -11.76 9.40 8.34
CA THR A 106 -13.07 8.89 8.77
C THR A 106 -13.77 8.19 7.60
N CYS A 107 -14.10 6.92 7.77
CA CYS A 107 -14.84 6.16 6.78
C CYS A 107 -16.26 6.70 6.63
N LEU A 108 -16.64 7.12 5.43
CA LEU A 108 -17.97 7.65 5.15
C LEU A 108 -19.09 6.60 5.19
N GLN A 109 -18.73 5.30 5.15
CA GLN A 109 -19.71 4.22 5.19
C GLN A 109 -20.09 3.84 6.64
N CYS A 110 -19.11 3.55 7.50
CA CYS A 110 -19.37 3.06 8.87
C CYS A 110 -18.98 4.04 9.98
N GLY A 111 -18.39 5.19 9.65
CA GLY A 111 -17.92 6.17 10.63
C GLY A 111 -16.63 5.78 11.36
N ALA A 112 -16.07 4.59 11.11
CA ALA A 112 -14.82 4.17 11.72
C ALA A 112 -13.66 5.08 11.28
N VAL A 113 -12.81 5.48 12.24
CA VAL A 113 -11.63 6.30 11.97
C VAL A 113 -10.43 5.39 11.70
N HIS A 114 -9.80 5.54 10.54
CA HIS A 114 -8.58 4.84 10.17
C HIS A 114 -7.46 5.16 11.17
N PRO A 115 -6.67 4.18 11.66
CA PRO A 115 -5.67 4.39 12.71
C PRO A 115 -4.50 5.28 12.28
N GLY A 116 -4.27 5.41 10.98
CA GLY A 116 -3.27 6.30 10.40
C GLY A 116 -2.03 5.50 10.02
N LYS A 117 -0.88 5.89 10.58
CA LYS A 117 0.43 5.31 10.28
C LYS A 117 0.55 3.84 10.66
N GLU A 118 0.07 3.48 11.85
CA GLU A 118 0.17 2.12 12.37
C GLU A 118 -1.13 1.33 12.07
N PRO A 119 -1.06 0.16 11.42
CA PRO A 119 -2.23 -0.69 11.22
C PRO A 119 -2.66 -1.37 12.54
N PRO A 120 -3.87 -1.96 12.59
CA PRO A 120 -4.30 -2.72 13.75
C PRO A 120 -3.38 -3.91 14.08
N PRO A 121 -3.24 -4.29 15.36
CA PRO A 121 -2.48 -5.46 15.76
C PRO A 121 -2.93 -6.73 15.02
N GLY A 122 -1.98 -7.56 14.61
CA GLY A 122 -2.25 -8.82 13.90
C GLY A 122 -2.68 -8.65 12.44
N TRP A 123 -2.73 -7.42 11.89
CA TRP A 123 -3.08 -7.23 10.47
C TRP A 123 -2.03 -7.83 9.53
N VAL A 124 -0.76 -7.83 9.93
CA VAL A 124 0.34 -8.48 9.20
C VAL A 124 0.84 -9.66 10.04
N THR A 125 0.81 -10.86 9.47
CA THR A 125 1.36 -12.08 10.06
C THR A 125 1.99 -12.89 8.94
N LEU A 126 3.25 -13.31 9.11
CA LEU A 126 4.04 -14.06 8.13
C LEU A 126 4.66 -15.31 8.75
#